data_AF-A0A847N4E5-F1
#
_entry.id   AF-A0A847N4E5-F1
#
_cell.length_a   1.000
_cell.length_b   1.000
_cell.length_c   1.000
_cell.angle_alpha   90.00
_cell.angle_beta   90.00
_cell.angle_gamma   90.00
#
_symmetry.space_group_name_H-M   'P 1'
#
loop_
_entity.id
_entity.type
_entity.pdbx_description
1 polymer ?
#
loop_
_entity_poly.entity_id
_entity_poly.type
_entity_poly.pdbx_seq_one_letter_code
_entity_poly.pdbx_strand_id
1 'polypeptide(L)'
;MSVKRTFDQMIEGNVMRCITIAPQTVELPSYLLQGEKERGYLYDGEHLESWYWKGITIIDGERCLYFDQLDLFPFAEIATKKRDKALTWVRRLADALSRLSSDFLDLSSGILPLWRVWGVEDGRLLILPQTLGDLFSSTAEEEERYQNISAWVHHGIHAPFTLCDQMGQLLYYAALGFAPFADRLTREDSFRPLPITSTQTQLPTSTANFIHTTLTLSLTRQRDAAGNRESQKALSTFLAQTEELQWNLPALQQASTREKYLSIEACEKFLDGQAKRANRKIFWRKKGWIVITVVLSIGALAWFTTSRIQLALTPPYTAGMGQVQVIEEYYAGQNALDLQKMEASLAKGTKNPVSMEVTNLFVTRQTRQAYEGINSQVDPNRWLSEGKPPLVEGTFLYGVADLEIAALDATTFMATGTLFTPYSYTDEGVQQQGFEGIPIFLYKIQQQFSVEMGKRGWYEITDIKAVNVEFLQQLDVPTQKRF
;
A
#
# COMPACT_ATOMS: atom_id res chain seq x y z
N MET A 1 27.77 -26.02 9.29
CA MET A 1 26.52 -26.67 8.85
C MET A 1 26.33 -27.91 9.70
N SER A 2 25.17 -28.06 10.34
CA SER A 2 24.73 -29.23 11.08
C SER A 2 24.36 -30.30 10.06
N VAL A 3 24.87 -31.49 10.29
CA VAL A 3 24.80 -32.59 9.35
C VAL A 3 24.48 -33.85 10.12
N LYS A 4 23.60 -34.68 9.57
CA LYS A 4 23.28 -35.99 10.16
C LYS A 4 24.54 -36.85 10.22
N ARG A 5 24.77 -37.49 11.37
CA ARG A 5 25.89 -38.40 11.57
C ARG A 5 25.60 -39.73 10.89
N THR A 6 26.64 -40.32 10.30
CA THR A 6 26.57 -41.68 9.76
C THR A 6 27.59 -42.57 10.41
N PHE A 7 27.26 -43.84 10.62
CA PHE A 7 28.15 -44.83 11.22
C PHE A 7 27.71 -46.26 10.84
N ASP A 8 28.61 -47.23 10.99
CA ASP A 8 28.31 -48.64 10.75
C ASP A 8 27.88 -49.32 12.07
N GLN A 9 26.86 -50.17 11.99
CA GLN A 9 26.34 -50.93 13.13
C GLN A 9 25.96 -52.35 12.69
N MET A 10 26.20 -53.34 13.55
CA MET A 10 25.72 -54.70 13.32
C MET A 10 24.24 -54.81 13.67
N ILE A 11 23.39 -55.13 12.68
CA ILE A 11 21.95 -55.30 12.81
C ILE A 11 21.58 -56.62 12.13
N GLU A 12 20.93 -57.53 12.87
CA GLU A 12 20.51 -58.84 12.35
C GLU A 12 21.66 -59.65 11.70
N GLY A 13 22.86 -59.58 12.29
CA GLY A 13 24.04 -60.30 11.83
C GLY A 13 24.76 -59.71 10.61
N ASN A 14 24.26 -58.59 10.05
CA ASN A 14 24.88 -57.88 8.94
C ASN A 14 25.43 -56.53 9.41
N VAL A 15 26.55 -56.08 8.83
CA VAL A 15 27.05 -54.72 9.03
C VAL A 15 26.24 -53.78 8.15
N MET A 16 25.54 -52.84 8.78
CA MET A 16 24.60 -51.93 8.15
C MET A 16 25.07 -50.49 8.34
N ARG A 17 24.85 -49.62 7.34
CA ARG A 17 25.08 -48.18 7.47
C ARG A 17 23.85 -47.53 8.11
N CYS A 18 24.09 -46.65 9.07
CA CYS A 18 23.07 -45.90 9.78
C CYS A 18 23.20 -44.39 9.51
N ILE A 19 22.06 -43.69 9.42
CA ILE A 19 21.96 -42.23 9.45
C ILE A 19 21.12 -41.82 10.67
N THR A 20 21.67 -40.97 11.54
CA THR A 20 20.93 -40.43 12.69
C THR A 20 19.74 -39.59 12.23
N ILE A 21 18.59 -39.73 12.89
CA ILE A 21 17.37 -38.96 12.64
C ILE A 21 17.20 -37.91 13.75
N ALA A 22 17.04 -38.39 14.99
CA ALA A 22 16.79 -37.58 16.18
C ALA A 22 17.00 -38.42 17.46
N PRO A 23 17.13 -37.77 18.63
CA PRO A 23 17.17 -38.47 19.91
C PRO A 23 15.94 -39.36 20.13
N GLN A 24 16.09 -40.46 20.88
CA GLN A 24 14.99 -41.39 21.18
C GLN A 24 13.79 -40.74 21.88
N THR A 25 14.02 -39.63 22.59
CA THR A 25 13.00 -38.84 23.28
C THR A 25 12.08 -38.08 22.33
N VAL A 26 12.51 -37.86 21.08
CA VAL A 26 11.68 -37.24 20.04
C VAL A 26 10.79 -38.32 19.43
N GLU A 27 9.48 -38.08 19.45
CA GLU A 27 8.51 -38.95 18.78
C GLU A 27 8.58 -38.75 17.26
N LEU A 28 8.57 -39.85 16.51
CA LEU A 28 8.52 -39.79 15.06
C LEU A 28 7.06 -39.67 14.60
N PRO A 29 6.77 -38.81 13.60
CA PRO A 29 5.44 -38.70 13.02
C PRO A 29 5.02 -40.04 12.38
N SER A 30 4.07 -40.73 13.01
CA SER A 30 3.62 -42.05 12.57
C SER A 30 3.06 -42.07 11.14
N TYR A 31 2.43 -40.99 10.71
CA TYR A 31 1.89 -40.84 9.35
C TYR A 31 2.97 -40.87 8.25
N LEU A 32 4.22 -40.49 8.55
CA LEU A 32 5.35 -40.59 7.59
C LEU A 32 5.98 -41.99 7.53
N LEU A 33 5.59 -42.88 8.44
CA LEU A 33 6.13 -44.23 8.56
C LEU A 33 5.10 -45.30 8.17
N GLN A 34 3.89 -44.89 7.80
CA GLN A 34 2.82 -45.77 7.33
C GLN A 34 2.87 -45.93 5.81
N GLY A 35 2.45 -47.11 5.32
CA GLY A 35 2.39 -47.42 3.89
C GLY A 35 3.66 -48.11 3.36
N GLU A 36 3.76 -48.17 2.03
CA GLU A 36 4.92 -48.73 1.35
C GLU A 36 6.11 -47.78 1.46
N LYS A 37 7.31 -48.33 1.73
CA LYS A 37 8.52 -47.52 1.84
C LYS A 37 8.87 -46.95 0.48
N GLU A 38 8.86 -45.62 0.37
CA GLU A 38 9.33 -44.94 -0.84
C GLU A 38 10.80 -45.28 -1.11
N ARG A 39 11.10 -45.54 -2.38
CA ARG A 39 12.46 -45.77 -2.86
C ARG A 39 13.23 -44.45 -2.98
N GLY A 40 14.50 -44.47 -2.64
CA GLY A 40 15.49 -43.48 -3.10
C GLY A 40 16.17 -43.94 -4.39
N TYR A 41 17.21 -43.22 -4.79
CA TYR A 41 18.01 -43.58 -5.95
C TYR A 41 19.51 -43.48 -5.67
N LEU A 42 20.25 -44.46 -6.17
CA LEU A 42 21.70 -44.40 -6.33
C LEU A 42 22.04 -44.04 -7.78
N TYR A 43 22.93 -43.07 -7.96
CA TYR A 43 23.42 -42.64 -9.27
C TYR A 43 24.90 -42.96 -9.42
N ASP A 44 25.26 -43.74 -10.43
CA ASP A 44 26.64 -44.14 -10.71
C ASP A 44 27.40 -43.18 -11.63
N GLY A 45 26.68 -42.30 -12.33
CA GLY A 45 27.23 -41.42 -13.38
C GLY A 45 26.57 -41.64 -14.73
N GLU A 46 25.80 -42.71 -14.88
CA GLU A 46 25.07 -43.05 -16.11
C GLU A 46 23.63 -43.52 -15.80
N HIS A 47 23.46 -44.34 -14.77
CA HIS A 47 22.20 -45.02 -14.43
C HIS A 47 21.69 -44.64 -13.05
N LEU A 48 20.37 -44.59 -12.91
CA LEU A 48 19.67 -44.47 -11.64
C LEU A 48 19.19 -45.86 -11.20
N GLU A 49 19.76 -46.37 -10.12
CA GLU A 49 19.34 -47.61 -9.49
C GLU A 49 18.39 -47.32 -8.32
N SER A 50 17.32 -48.10 -8.19
CA SER A 50 16.42 -47.97 -7.04
C SER A 50 17.14 -48.38 -5.76
N TRP A 51 17.08 -47.53 -4.74
CA TRP A 51 17.65 -47.78 -3.43
C TRP A 51 16.56 -47.84 -2.37
N TYR A 52 16.66 -48.77 -1.44
CA TYR A 52 15.68 -48.97 -0.37
C TYR A 52 16.36 -48.97 1.00
N TRP A 53 15.67 -48.41 1.97
CA TRP A 53 16.07 -48.45 3.37
C TRP A 53 15.36 -49.59 4.11
N LYS A 54 16.06 -50.24 5.05
CA LYS A 54 15.55 -51.46 5.71
C LYS A 54 14.69 -51.16 6.92
N GLY A 55 14.97 -50.10 7.67
CA GLY A 55 14.11 -49.72 8.79
C GLY A 55 14.64 -48.55 9.60
N ILE A 56 13.95 -48.30 10.71
CA ILE A 56 14.40 -47.39 11.76
C ILE A 56 14.64 -48.23 13.01
N THR A 57 15.75 -47.98 13.70
CA THR A 57 16.10 -48.62 14.98
C THR A 57 16.59 -47.58 15.97
N ILE A 58 16.81 -47.97 17.23
CA ILE A 58 17.41 -47.13 18.26
C ILE A 58 18.81 -47.67 18.55
N ILE A 59 19.83 -46.83 18.38
CA ILE A 59 21.24 -47.15 18.66
C ILE A 59 21.80 -46.01 19.51
N ASP A 60 22.39 -46.35 20.67
CA ASP A 60 22.99 -45.39 21.61
C ASP A 60 22.09 -44.20 21.96
N GLY A 61 20.78 -44.45 22.12
CA GLY A 61 19.79 -43.41 22.45
C GLY A 61 19.38 -42.52 21.29
N GLU A 62 19.81 -42.83 20.06
CA GLU A 62 19.45 -42.11 18.83
C GLU A 62 18.57 -42.98 17.93
N ARG A 63 17.52 -42.39 17.35
CA ARG A 63 16.73 -43.03 16.30
C ARG A 63 17.52 -42.95 15.00
N CYS A 64 17.74 -44.10 14.37
CA CYS A 64 18.61 -44.22 13.21
C CYS A 64 17.88 -44.94 12.07
N LEU A 65 17.96 -44.38 10.87
CA LEU A 65 17.62 -45.05 9.62
C LEU A 65 18.77 -46.02 9.28
N TYR A 66 18.48 -47.28 8.92
CA TYR A 66 19.52 -48.24 8.54
C TYR A 66 19.26 -48.92 7.18
N PHE A 67 20.34 -49.24 6.48
CA PHE A 67 20.36 -49.82 5.13
C PHE A 67 21.71 -50.50 4.84
N ASP A 68 21.80 -51.19 3.70
CA ASP A 68 23.01 -51.93 3.31
C ASP A 68 24.25 -51.03 3.29
N GLN A 69 25.42 -51.62 3.56
CA GLN A 69 26.65 -50.86 3.75
C GLN A 69 26.97 -49.97 2.53
N LEU A 70 27.07 -48.67 2.78
CA LEU A 70 27.39 -47.62 1.81
C LEU A 70 28.25 -46.58 2.54
N ASP A 71 29.43 -46.27 2.01
CA ASP A 71 30.30 -45.29 2.66
C ASP A 71 29.91 -43.87 2.26
N LEU A 72 29.02 -43.29 3.05
CA LEU A 72 28.41 -42.01 2.79
C LEU A 72 29.22 -40.84 3.34
N PHE A 73 29.23 -39.75 2.58
CA PHE A 73 29.54 -38.42 3.08
C PHE A 73 28.37 -37.47 2.78
N PRO A 74 28.08 -36.53 3.68
CA PRO A 74 27.02 -35.54 3.48
C PRO A 74 27.39 -34.57 2.35
N PHE A 75 26.43 -34.23 1.49
CA PHE A 75 26.74 -33.36 0.34
C PHE A 75 27.26 -31.97 0.74
N ALA A 76 27.01 -31.52 1.97
CA ALA A 76 27.60 -30.30 2.53
C ALA A 76 29.16 -30.31 2.57
N GLU A 77 29.81 -31.48 2.53
CA GLU A 77 31.27 -31.57 2.50
C GLU A 77 31.92 -31.01 1.22
N ILE A 78 31.13 -30.64 0.19
CA ILE A 78 31.64 -29.88 -0.97
C ILE A 78 32.21 -28.50 -0.60
N ALA A 79 31.93 -27.98 0.61
CA ALA A 79 32.56 -26.76 1.12
C ALA A 79 33.80 -27.03 2.00
N THR A 80 34.12 -28.31 2.26
CA THR A 80 35.21 -28.74 3.13
C THR A 80 36.07 -29.81 2.43
N LYS A 81 35.97 -31.07 2.86
CA LYS A 81 36.85 -32.17 2.45
C LYS A 81 36.72 -32.54 0.98
N LYS A 82 35.54 -32.30 0.38
CA LYS A 82 35.26 -32.57 -1.05
C LYS A 82 35.31 -31.30 -1.90
N ARG A 83 35.81 -30.19 -1.34
CA ARG A 83 35.81 -28.89 -2.01
C ARG A 83 36.65 -28.86 -3.27
N ASP A 84 37.75 -29.59 -3.33
CA ASP A 84 38.58 -29.77 -4.53
C ASP A 84 37.83 -30.39 -5.71
N LYS A 85 36.76 -31.15 -5.44
CA LYS A 85 35.93 -31.82 -6.45
C LYS A 85 34.50 -31.25 -6.53
N ALA A 86 34.25 -30.08 -5.96
CA ALA A 86 32.89 -29.55 -5.83
C ALA A 86 32.17 -29.38 -7.17
N LEU A 87 32.86 -28.87 -8.21
CA LEU A 87 32.27 -28.75 -9.54
C LEU A 87 31.83 -30.11 -10.11
N THR A 88 32.64 -31.15 -9.93
CA THR A 88 32.33 -32.52 -10.35
C THR A 88 31.10 -33.05 -9.61
N TRP A 89 31.04 -32.87 -8.28
CA TRP A 89 29.91 -33.32 -7.47
C TRP A 89 28.61 -32.60 -7.81
N VAL A 90 28.66 -31.29 -8.05
CA VAL A 90 27.48 -30.51 -8.45
C VAL A 90 27.01 -30.89 -9.85
N ARG A 91 27.91 -31.12 -10.81
CA ARG A 91 27.53 -31.64 -12.13
C ARG A 91 26.90 -33.03 -12.05
N ARG A 92 27.48 -33.94 -11.26
CA ARG A 92 26.91 -35.27 -11.01
C ARG A 92 25.51 -35.17 -10.41
N LEU A 93 25.30 -34.27 -9.46
CA LEU A 93 23.97 -34.04 -8.88
C LEU A 93 23.01 -33.50 -9.93
N ALA A 94 23.40 -32.50 -10.71
CA ALA A 94 22.58 -31.95 -11.78
C ALA A 94 22.16 -33.03 -12.81
N ASP A 95 23.09 -33.90 -13.20
CA ASP A 95 22.82 -35.01 -14.12
C ASP A 95 21.85 -36.04 -13.50
N ALA A 96 22.10 -36.46 -12.26
CA ALA A 96 21.19 -37.35 -11.53
C ALA A 96 19.77 -36.78 -11.44
N LEU A 97 19.64 -35.51 -11.04
CA LEU A 97 18.35 -34.83 -10.92
C LEU A 97 17.64 -34.69 -12.28
N SER A 98 18.37 -34.51 -13.38
CA SER A 98 17.79 -34.39 -14.72
C SER A 98 17.07 -35.66 -15.21
N ARG A 99 17.42 -36.81 -14.60
CA ARG A 99 16.92 -38.15 -14.92
C ARG A 99 15.78 -38.60 -14.00
N LEU A 100 15.54 -37.91 -12.88
CA LEU A 100 14.45 -38.21 -11.96
C LEU A 100 13.11 -37.68 -12.48
N SER A 101 12.01 -38.28 -11.99
CA SER A 101 10.66 -37.80 -12.26
C SER A 101 10.31 -36.59 -11.37
N SER A 102 9.38 -35.77 -11.85
CA SER A 102 8.80 -34.65 -11.08
C SER A 102 8.23 -35.11 -9.76
N ASP A 103 7.58 -36.27 -9.74
CA ASP A 103 6.88 -36.78 -8.55
C ASP A 103 7.84 -37.12 -7.40
N PHE A 104 9.08 -37.48 -7.72
CA PHE A 104 10.12 -37.72 -6.71
C PHE A 104 10.78 -36.43 -6.21
N LEU A 105 10.84 -35.41 -7.08
CA LEU A 105 11.40 -34.09 -6.80
C LEU A 105 10.27 -33.13 -6.44
N ASP A 106 9.67 -33.30 -5.27
CA ASP A 106 8.78 -32.27 -4.73
C ASP A 106 9.58 -30.98 -4.48
N LEU A 107 9.41 -30.01 -5.39
CA LEU A 107 10.02 -28.68 -5.36
C LEU A 107 9.01 -27.60 -4.96
N SER A 108 7.94 -27.95 -4.25
CA SER A 108 6.95 -26.98 -3.73
C SER A 108 7.59 -25.88 -2.87
N SER A 109 8.65 -26.21 -2.14
CA SER A 109 9.46 -25.25 -1.36
C SER A 109 10.48 -24.46 -2.21
N GLY A 110 10.56 -24.75 -3.50
CA GLY A 110 11.52 -24.15 -4.42
C GLY A 110 12.97 -24.60 -4.21
N ILE A 111 13.22 -25.70 -3.50
CA ILE A 111 14.55 -26.32 -3.35
C ILE A 111 14.45 -27.84 -3.16
N LEU A 112 15.53 -28.55 -3.42
CA LEU A 112 15.77 -29.91 -2.92
C LEU A 112 16.46 -29.82 -1.54
N PRO A 113 15.86 -30.30 -0.44
CA PRO A 113 16.50 -30.26 0.89
C PRO A 113 17.87 -30.95 0.90
N LEU A 114 18.91 -30.29 1.44
CA LEU A 114 20.28 -30.77 1.26
C LEU A 114 20.56 -32.13 1.91
N TRP A 115 19.91 -32.42 3.04
CA TRP A 115 20.03 -33.71 3.74
C TRP A 115 19.45 -34.90 3.00
N ARG A 116 18.77 -34.67 1.85
CA ARG A 116 18.33 -35.74 0.95
C ARG A 116 19.48 -36.19 0.05
N VAL A 117 20.55 -35.42 -0.04
CA VAL A 117 21.66 -35.68 -0.96
C VAL A 117 22.88 -36.13 -0.17
N TRP A 118 23.41 -37.28 -0.56
CA TRP A 118 24.62 -37.88 0.00
C TRP A 118 25.54 -38.27 -1.14
N GLY A 119 26.82 -38.02 -0.97
CA GLY A 119 27.82 -38.66 -1.83
C GLY A 119 28.27 -39.98 -1.22
N VAL A 120 28.74 -40.86 -2.08
CA VAL A 120 29.35 -42.13 -1.71
C VAL A 120 30.83 -42.06 -2.07
N GLU A 121 31.71 -42.57 -1.21
CA GLU A 121 33.16 -42.47 -1.41
C GLU A 121 33.65 -43.14 -2.72
N ASP A 122 32.90 -44.11 -3.23
CA ASP A 122 33.15 -44.75 -4.54
C ASP A 122 32.76 -43.89 -5.75
N GLY A 123 32.25 -42.67 -5.52
CA GLY A 123 31.86 -41.73 -6.56
C GLY A 123 30.36 -41.62 -6.79
N ARG A 124 29.54 -42.53 -6.26
CA ARG A 124 28.07 -42.51 -6.46
C ARG A 124 27.38 -41.36 -5.71
N LEU A 125 26.14 -41.06 -6.08
CA LEU A 125 25.24 -40.18 -5.33
C LEU A 125 24.02 -40.95 -4.83
N LEU A 126 23.70 -40.80 -3.56
CA LEU A 126 22.45 -41.28 -2.97
C LEU A 126 21.49 -40.10 -2.81
N ILE A 127 20.30 -40.22 -3.39
CA ILE A 127 19.21 -39.25 -3.26
C ILE A 127 18.04 -39.92 -2.53
N LEU A 128 17.76 -39.43 -1.34
CA LEU A 128 16.69 -39.95 -0.47
C LEU A 128 15.30 -39.51 -0.95
N PRO A 129 14.26 -40.33 -0.73
CA PRO A 129 12.87 -39.96 -1.02
C PRO A 129 12.39 -38.76 -0.18
N GLN A 130 11.30 -38.14 -0.62
CA GLN A 130 10.73 -36.96 0.02
C GLN A 130 10.25 -37.28 1.44
N THR A 131 9.62 -38.43 1.67
CA THR A 131 9.19 -38.88 3.01
C THR A 131 10.32 -38.89 4.05
N LEU A 132 11.54 -39.31 3.67
CA LEU A 132 12.70 -39.24 4.58
C LEU A 132 13.18 -37.80 4.79
N GLY A 133 13.11 -36.95 3.77
CA GLY A 133 13.37 -35.52 3.90
C GLY A 133 12.39 -34.83 4.85
N ASP A 134 11.11 -35.17 4.78
CA ASP A 134 10.05 -34.66 5.67
C ASP A 134 10.20 -35.20 7.08
N LEU A 135 10.61 -36.46 7.23
CA LEU A 135 10.94 -37.06 8.52
C LEU A 135 12.07 -36.26 9.19
N PHE A 136 13.18 -36.01 8.48
CA PHE A 136 14.27 -35.18 8.99
C PHE A 136 13.80 -33.77 9.32
N SER A 137 12.92 -33.17 8.50
CA SER A 137 12.34 -31.84 8.75
C SER A 137 11.55 -31.79 10.04
N SER A 138 10.67 -32.76 10.24
CA SER A 138 9.76 -32.80 11.39
C SER A 138 10.49 -32.90 12.73
N THR A 139 11.63 -33.59 12.77
CA THR A 139 12.38 -33.87 14.00
C THR A 139 13.60 -32.99 14.22
N ALA A 140 14.01 -32.20 13.21
CA ALA A 140 15.18 -31.33 13.31
C ALA A 140 14.92 -30.09 14.18
N GLU A 141 15.96 -29.65 14.87
CA GLU A 141 15.97 -28.34 15.52
C GLU A 141 15.87 -27.20 14.49
N GLU A 142 15.49 -26.01 14.94
CA GLU A 142 15.29 -24.85 14.05
C GLU A 142 16.55 -24.51 13.25
N GLU A 143 17.73 -24.53 13.88
CA GLU A 143 19.00 -24.21 13.21
C GLU A 143 19.38 -25.27 12.16
N GLU A 144 19.18 -26.56 12.48
CA GLU A 144 19.46 -27.64 11.53
C GLU A 144 18.53 -27.55 10.31
N ARG A 145 17.24 -27.30 10.56
CA ARG A 145 16.23 -27.08 9.52
C ARG A 145 16.56 -25.86 8.68
N TYR A 146 16.99 -24.77 9.33
CA TYR A 146 17.40 -23.55 8.64
C TYR A 146 18.54 -23.83 7.66
N GLN A 147 19.59 -24.51 8.12
CA GLN A 147 20.78 -24.76 7.31
C GLN A 147 20.54 -25.74 6.16
N ASN A 148 19.60 -26.68 6.29
CA ASN A 148 19.31 -27.68 5.25
C ASN A 148 18.19 -27.29 4.28
N ILE A 149 17.32 -26.34 4.66
CA ILE A 149 16.16 -25.90 3.87
C ILE A 149 16.20 -24.39 3.70
N SER A 150 15.86 -23.65 4.75
CA SER A 150 15.52 -22.22 4.65
C SER A 150 16.66 -21.38 4.09
N ALA A 151 17.93 -21.70 4.40
CA ALA A 151 19.14 -21.01 3.97
C ALA A 151 19.32 -20.99 2.44
N TRP A 152 18.70 -21.94 1.73
CA TRP A 152 18.82 -22.16 0.28
C TRP A 152 17.64 -21.60 -0.53
N VAL A 153 16.57 -21.18 0.14
CA VAL A 153 15.38 -20.64 -0.52
C VAL A 153 15.70 -19.29 -1.16
N HIS A 154 15.45 -19.18 -2.47
CA HIS A 154 15.55 -17.96 -3.25
C HIS A 154 14.17 -17.58 -3.80
N HIS A 155 13.60 -16.45 -3.34
CA HIS A 155 12.30 -16.00 -3.82
C HIS A 155 12.38 -15.22 -5.13
N GLY A 156 11.29 -15.21 -5.89
CA GLY A 156 11.22 -14.45 -7.14
C GLY A 156 12.03 -15.07 -8.28
N ILE A 157 12.12 -16.41 -8.28
CA ILE A 157 12.73 -17.22 -9.34
C ILE A 157 11.66 -17.80 -10.26
N HIS A 158 12.01 -18.01 -11.53
CA HIS A 158 11.18 -18.76 -12.47
C HIS A 158 11.22 -20.24 -12.09
N ALA A 159 10.07 -20.87 -11.83
CA ALA A 159 10.03 -22.23 -11.24
C ALA A 159 10.84 -23.30 -12.00
N PRO A 160 10.82 -23.35 -13.35
CA PRO A 160 11.74 -24.20 -14.12
C PRO A 160 13.24 -23.97 -13.87
N PHE A 161 13.64 -22.78 -13.44
CA PHE A 161 15.05 -22.44 -13.20
C PHE A 161 15.53 -22.83 -11.79
N THR A 162 14.62 -23.25 -10.91
CA THR A 162 14.91 -23.52 -9.49
C THR A 162 16.11 -24.45 -9.24
N LEU A 163 16.21 -25.58 -9.94
CA LEU A 163 17.33 -26.49 -9.74
C LEU A 163 18.65 -25.91 -10.29
N CYS A 164 18.60 -25.17 -11.40
CA CYS A 164 19.78 -24.46 -11.92
C CYS A 164 20.29 -23.41 -10.92
N ASP A 165 19.37 -22.65 -10.32
CA ASP A 165 19.69 -21.70 -9.24
C ASP A 165 20.35 -22.43 -8.06
N GLN A 166 19.75 -23.52 -7.58
CA GLN A 166 20.29 -24.30 -6.46
C GLN A 166 21.67 -24.89 -6.77
N MET A 167 21.93 -25.39 -7.99
CA MET A 167 23.28 -25.85 -8.38
C MET A 167 24.29 -24.69 -8.36
N GLY A 168 23.88 -23.50 -8.80
CA GLY A 168 24.67 -22.27 -8.63
C GLY A 168 24.94 -21.93 -7.17
N GLN A 169 23.94 -22.10 -6.29
CA GLN A 169 24.10 -21.88 -4.85
C GLN A 169 25.07 -22.88 -4.23
N LEU A 170 25.07 -24.14 -4.66
CA LEU A 170 25.99 -25.18 -4.18
C LEU A 170 27.43 -24.90 -4.60
N LEU A 171 27.66 -24.44 -5.84
CA LEU A 171 28.99 -23.98 -6.27
C LEU A 171 29.46 -22.75 -5.48
N TYR A 172 28.55 -21.82 -5.21
CA TYR A 172 28.85 -20.67 -4.35
C TYR A 172 29.21 -21.11 -2.93
N TYR A 173 28.44 -22.03 -2.35
CA TYR A 173 28.68 -22.59 -1.03
C TYR A 173 30.03 -23.31 -0.97
N ALA A 174 30.37 -24.10 -1.99
CA ALA A 174 31.67 -24.74 -2.09
C ALA A 174 32.82 -23.72 -2.18
N ALA A 175 32.62 -22.62 -2.90
CA ALA A 175 33.62 -21.57 -3.06
C ALA A 175 33.85 -20.81 -1.74
N LEU A 176 32.77 -20.34 -1.10
CA LEU A 176 32.84 -19.37 0.00
C LEU A 176 32.60 -19.95 1.40
N GLY A 177 32.02 -21.14 1.52
CA GLY A 177 31.76 -21.85 2.78
C GLY A 177 30.41 -21.57 3.45
N PHE A 178 29.59 -20.68 2.88
CA PHE A 178 28.25 -20.35 3.39
C PHE A 178 27.25 -20.17 2.23
N ALA A 179 25.98 -20.48 2.45
CA ALA A 179 24.95 -20.37 1.41
C ALA A 179 24.74 -18.89 1.02
N PRO A 180 24.54 -18.57 -0.27
CA PRO A 180 24.57 -17.19 -0.77
C PRO A 180 23.53 -16.29 -0.13
N PHE A 181 22.38 -16.85 0.24
CA PHE A 181 21.22 -16.13 0.75
C PHE A 181 20.89 -16.44 2.21
N ALA A 182 21.82 -17.06 2.96
CA ALA A 182 21.62 -17.37 4.37
C ALA A 182 21.58 -16.12 5.27
N ASP A 183 22.13 -14.99 4.85
CA ASP A 183 22.07 -13.77 5.64
C ASP A 183 20.76 -13.00 5.41
N ARG A 184 20.15 -12.52 6.51
CA ARG A 184 18.88 -11.79 6.48
C ARG A 184 18.97 -10.51 5.64
N LEU A 185 20.06 -9.77 5.74
CA LEU A 185 20.23 -8.52 4.98
C LEU A 185 20.39 -8.80 3.49
N THR A 186 20.98 -9.93 3.13
CA THR A 186 21.06 -10.39 1.74
C THR A 186 19.68 -10.66 1.15
N ARG A 187 18.78 -11.32 1.88
CA ARG A 187 17.38 -11.56 1.45
C ARG A 187 16.62 -10.25 1.26
N GLU A 188 16.76 -9.32 2.21
CA GLU A 188 16.12 -8.01 2.15
C GLU A 188 16.68 -7.14 1.02
N ASP A 189 17.96 -7.29 0.69
CA ASP A 189 18.58 -6.65 -0.48
C ASP A 189 18.34 -7.41 -1.79
N SER A 190 17.15 -7.99 -1.96
CA SER A 190 16.73 -8.69 -3.18
C SER A 190 17.68 -9.83 -3.56
N PHE A 191 18.11 -10.62 -2.57
CA PHE A 191 18.92 -11.81 -2.79
C PHE A 191 20.21 -11.53 -3.57
N ARG A 192 20.85 -10.37 -3.36
CA ARG A 192 22.11 -10.05 -4.04
C ARG A 192 23.30 -10.68 -3.29
N PRO A 193 23.94 -11.75 -3.79
CA PRO A 193 25.01 -12.44 -3.05
C PRO A 193 26.31 -11.62 -3.04
N LEU A 194 27.21 -11.90 -2.09
CA LEU A 194 28.56 -11.35 -2.10
C LEU A 194 29.29 -11.81 -3.36
N PRO A 195 29.81 -10.92 -4.22
CA PRO A 195 30.47 -11.35 -5.45
C PRO A 195 31.74 -12.14 -5.14
N ILE A 196 31.84 -13.36 -5.69
CA ILE A 196 33.04 -14.21 -5.53
C ILE A 196 34.27 -13.48 -6.06
N THR A 197 34.13 -12.68 -7.13
CA THR A 197 35.21 -11.87 -7.69
C THR A 197 35.76 -10.80 -6.73
N SER A 198 35.00 -10.41 -5.71
CA SER A 198 35.46 -9.52 -4.63
C SER A 198 36.15 -10.27 -3.48
N THR A 199 35.91 -11.58 -3.38
CA THR A 199 36.59 -12.45 -2.44
C THR A 199 37.89 -12.93 -3.10
N GLN A 200 39.05 -12.76 -2.46
CA GLN A 200 40.38 -13.13 -3.00
C GLN A 200 40.58 -14.66 -3.19
N THR A 201 39.50 -15.39 -3.46
CA THR A 201 39.48 -16.78 -3.86
C THR A 201 40.26 -16.96 -5.16
N GLN A 202 40.98 -18.08 -5.26
CA GLN A 202 41.76 -18.42 -6.44
C GLN A 202 40.90 -18.98 -7.59
N LEU A 203 39.57 -18.87 -7.50
CA LEU A 203 38.65 -19.43 -8.49
C LEU A 203 38.81 -18.68 -9.82
N PRO A 204 38.84 -19.38 -10.98
CA PRO A 204 38.93 -18.71 -12.28
C PRO A 204 37.79 -17.71 -12.48
N THR A 205 38.11 -16.57 -13.09
CA THR A 205 37.14 -15.47 -13.29
C THR A 205 35.92 -15.92 -14.09
N SER A 206 36.08 -16.80 -15.08
CA SER A 206 34.95 -17.38 -15.83
C SER A 206 33.99 -18.15 -14.93
N THR A 207 34.51 -19.04 -14.07
CA THR A 207 33.72 -19.81 -13.11
C THR A 207 33.06 -18.91 -12.06
N ALA A 208 33.80 -17.94 -11.50
CA ALA A 208 33.25 -16.98 -10.54
C ALA A 208 32.11 -16.14 -11.14
N ASN A 209 32.27 -15.68 -12.39
CA ASN A 209 31.25 -14.93 -13.11
C ASN A 209 30.04 -15.79 -13.48
N PHE A 210 30.24 -17.06 -13.86
CA PHE A 210 29.15 -17.99 -14.12
C PHE A 210 28.27 -18.16 -12.87
N ILE A 211 28.89 -18.44 -11.71
CA ILE A 211 28.18 -18.60 -10.44
C ILE A 211 27.43 -17.31 -10.10
N HIS A 212 28.11 -16.15 -10.17
CA HIS A 212 27.47 -14.87 -9.87
C HIS A 212 26.30 -14.57 -10.79
N THR A 213 26.48 -14.80 -12.10
CA THR A 213 25.44 -14.55 -13.11
C THR A 213 24.24 -15.46 -12.86
N THR A 214 24.45 -16.76 -12.66
CA THR A 214 23.40 -17.74 -12.36
C THR A 214 22.51 -17.28 -11.21
N LEU A 215 23.13 -16.80 -10.12
CA LEU A 215 22.45 -16.35 -8.90
C LEU A 215 21.81 -14.95 -9.01
N THR A 216 22.05 -14.22 -10.09
CA THR A 216 21.57 -12.83 -10.26
C THR A 216 20.82 -12.61 -11.58
N LEU A 217 20.49 -13.69 -12.31
CA LEU A 217 19.70 -13.60 -13.54
C LEU A 217 18.34 -12.95 -13.26
N SER A 218 17.92 -12.04 -14.14
CA SER A 218 16.54 -11.54 -14.13
C SER A 218 15.55 -12.62 -14.51
N LEU A 219 14.30 -12.52 -14.05
CA LEU A 219 13.22 -13.46 -14.36
C LEU A 219 13.09 -13.76 -15.87
N THR A 220 13.21 -12.74 -16.72
CA THR A 220 13.19 -12.91 -18.18
C THR A 220 14.32 -13.82 -18.66
N ARG A 221 15.55 -13.58 -18.21
CA ARG A 221 16.71 -14.40 -18.60
C ARG A 221 16.67 -15.81 -18.00
N GLN A 222 16.11 -15.96 -16.80
CA GLN A 222 15.88 -17.29 -16.22
C GLN A 222 14.89 -18.09 -17.07
N ARG A 223 13.82 -17.45 -17.55
CA ARG A 223 12.86 -18.07 -18.48
C ARG A 223 13.53 -18.42 -19.81
N ASP A 224 14.37 -17.55 -20.35
CA ASP A 224 15.07 -17.82 -21.61
C ASP A 224 16.06 -18.99 -21.46
N ALA A 225 16.74 -19.11 -20.30
CA ALA A 225 17.70 -20.17 -20.02
C ALA A 225 17.03 -21.53 -19.73
N ALA A 226 15.94 -21.54 -18.96
CA ALA A 226 15.21 -22.77 -18.64
C ALA A 226 14.26 -23.20 -19.78
N GLY A 227 13.76 -22.24 -20.55
CA GLY A 227 12.66 -22.43 -21.51
C GLY A 227 11.35 -22.82 -20.81
N ASN A 228 10.43 -23.40 -21.58
CA ASN A 228 9.17 -23.97 -21.08
C ASN A 228 9.34 -25.42 -20.59
N ARG A 229 10.48 -25.74 -19.96
CA ARG A 229 10.82 -27.09 -19.48
C ARG A 229 10.42 -27.26 -18.01
N GLU A 230 10.34 -28.50 -17.55
CA GLU A 230 10.32 -28.81 -16.12
C GLU A 230 11.69 -28.53 -15.48
N SER A 231 11.72 -28.31 -14.16
CA SER A 231 12.95 -27.95 -13.45
C SER A 231 14.08 -28.96 -13.63
N GLN A 232 13.79 -30.27 -13.59
CA GLN A 232 14.80 -31.30 -13.88
C GLN A 232 15.35 -31.22 -15.31
N LYS A 233 14.51 -30.90 -16.30
CA LYS A 233 14.94 -30.85 -17.71
C LYS A 233 15.67 -29.55 -18.06
N ALA A 234 15.48 -28.50 -17.28
CA ALA A 234 16.27 -27.27 -17.40
C ALA A 234 17.75 -27.46 -17.02
N LEU A 235 18.08 -28.47 -16.20
CA LEU A 235 19.45 -28.77 -15.79
C LEU A 235 20.38 -29.14 -16.96
N SER A 236 19.85 -29.58 -18.10
CA SER A 236 20.68 -29.78 -19.31
C SER A 236 21.41 -28.49 -19.72
N THR A 237 20.77 -27.33 -19.54
CA THR A 237 21.37 -26.02 -19.85
C THR A 237 22.49 -25.71 -18.87
N PHE A 238 22.29 -25.99 -17.58
CA PHE A 238 23.32 -25.84 -16.56
C PHE A 238 24.53 -26.74 -16.85
N LEU A 239 24.30 -28.02 -17.17
CA LEU A 239 25.35 -28.97 -17.51
C LEU A 239 26.19 -28.48 -18.70
N ALA A 240 25.55 -28.08 -19.80
CA ALA A 240 26.22 -27.54 -20.98
C ALA A 240 27.03 -26.27 -20.67
N GLN A 241 26.46 -25.32 -19.93
CA GLN A 241 27.15 -24.07 -19.58
C GLN A 241 28.32 -24.28 -18.62
N THR A 242 28.27 -25.35 -17.82
CA THR A 242 29.36 -25.62 -16.90
C THR A 242 30.50 -26.36 -17.56
N GLU A 243 30.34 -27.07 -18.69
CA GLU A 243 31.31 -28.02 -19.26
C GLU A 243 32.77 -27.54 -19.26
N GLU A 244 33.00 -26.32 -19.76
CA GLU A 244 34.34 -25.71 -19.88
C GLU A 244 34.85 -25.03 -18.60
N LEU A 245 34.03 -24.95 -17.55
CA LEU A 245 34.42 -24.32 -16.30
C LEU A 245 35.49 -25.13 -15.58
N GLN A 246 36.40 -24.41 -14.94
CA GLN A 246 37.49 -24.98 -14.17
C GLN A 246 37.29 -24.72 -12.68
N TRP A 247 37.74 -25.68 -11.88
CA TRP A 247 37.69 -25.63 -10.42
C TRP A 247 39.06 -25.98 -9.84
N ASN A 248 39.69 -25.02 -9.17
CA ASN A 248 41.06 -25.11 -8.67
C ASN A 248 41.17 -24.81 -7.17
N LEU A 249 40.03 -24.78 -6.45
CA LEU A 249 40.01 -24.49 -5.04
C LEU A 249 40.39 -25.74 -4.24
N PRO A 250 41.31 -25.67 -3.27
CA PRO A 250 41.71 -26.85 -2.51
C PRO A 250 40.65 -27.29 -1.51
N ALA A 251 40.74 -28.55 -1.09
CA ALA A 251 40.00 -29.08 0.06
C ALA A 251 40.33 -28.29 1.33
N LEU A 252 39.34 -28.17 2.22
CA LEU A 252 39.46 -27.49 3.50
C LEU A 252 39.02 -28.41 4.63
N GLN A 253 39.64 -28.26 5.81
CA GLN A 253 39.18 -28.99 7.01
C GLN A 253 37.86 -28.41 7.56
N GLN A 254 37.67 -27.09 7.43
CA GLN A 254 36.48 -26.39 7.89
C GLN A 254 36.02 -25.39 6.83
N ALA A 255 34.70 -25.21 6.72
CA ALA A 255 34.12 -24.26 5.80
C ALA A 255 34.47 -22.84 6.24
N SER A 256 34.72 -21.94 5.28
CA SER A 256 34.89 -20.53 5.60
C SER A 256 33.56 -19.89 6.04
N THR A 257 33.62 -18.90 6.92
CA THR A 257 32.43 -18.17 7.38
C THR A 257 32.32 -16.82 6.67
N ARG A 258 31.13 -16.22 6.72
CA ARG A 258 30.87 -14.91 6.10
C ARG A 258 31.74 -13.81 6.73
N GLU A 259 31.96 -13.86 8.03
CA GLU A 259 32.70 -12.87 8.81
C GLU A 259 34.16 -12.78 8.35
N LYS A 260 34.75 -13.90 7.91
CA LYS A 260 36.12 -13.92 7.37
C LYS A 260 36.31 -12.92 6.23
N TYR A 261 35.29 -12.73 5.40
CA TYR A 261 35.36 -11.84 4.23
C TYR A 261 35.23 -10.35 4.62
N LEU A 262 34.82 -10.01 5.83
CA LEU A 262 34.83 -8.62 6.30
C LEU A 262 36.25 -8.05 6.39
N SER A 263 37.27 -8.91 6.50
CA SER A 263 38.68 -8.49 6.46
C SER A 263 39.16 -8.00 5.08
N ILE A 264 38.37 -8.19 4.02
CA ILE A 264 38.69 -7.79 2.66
C ILE A 264 37.92 -6.51 2.33
N GLU A 265 38.64 -5.40 2.10
CA GLU A 265 38.05 -4.06 1.90
C GLU A 265 36.92 -4.04 0.84
N ALA A 266 37.10 -4.74 -0.29
CA ALA A 266 36.07 -4.82 -1.33
C ALA A 266 34.79 -5.53 -0.85
N CYS A 267 34.94 -6.59 -0.06
CA CYS A 267 33.81 -7.31 0.54
C CYS A 267 33.13 -6.49 1.63
N GLU A 268 33.91 -5.83 2.49
CA GLU A 268 33.39 -4.93 3.53
C GLU A 268 32.52 -3.83 2.92
N LYS A 269 33.04 -3.10 1.93
CA LYS A 269 32.29 -2.05 1.22
C LYS A 269 31.00 -2.58 0.60
N PHE A 270 31.04 -3.77 0.01
CA PHE A 270 29.85 -4.41 -0.55
C PHE A 270 28.81 -4.72 0.52
N LEU A 271 29.24 -5.32 1.64
CA LEU A 271 28.38 -5.75 2.74
C LEU A 271 27.78 -4.56 3.51
N ASP A 272 28.54 -3.50 3.75
CA ASP A 272 28.01 -2.25 4.31
C ASP A 272 26.98 -1.59 3.37
N GLY A 273 27.30 -1.54 2.06
CA GLY A 273 26.35 -1.07 1.06
C GLY A 273 25.07 -1.91 1.01
N GLN A 274 25.19 -3.23 1.15
CA GLN A 274 24.06 -4.15 1.24
C GLN A 274 23.22 -3.88 2.49
N ALA A 275 23.85 -3.72 3.65
CA ALA A 275 23.17 -3.41 4.91
C ALA A 275 22.38 -2.10 4.81
N LYS A 276 22.96 -1.05 4.22
CA LYS A 276 22.28 0.23 3.98
C LYS A 276 21.05 0.08 3.07
N ARG A 277 21.17 -0.65 1.96
CA ARG A 277 20.04 -0.89 1.03
C ARG A 277 18.94 -1.72 1.68
N ALA A 278 19.30 -2.80 2.38
CA ALA A 278 18.37 -3.66 3.11
C ALA A 278 17.62 -2.87 4.20
N ASN A 279 18.33 -2.12 5.04
CA ASN A 279 17.72 -1.32 6.10
C ASN A 279 16.79 -0.24 5.56
N ARG A 280 17.12 0.38 4.41
CA ARG A 280 16.21 1.30 3.72
C ARG A 280 14.92 0.61 3.27
N LYS A 281 15.01 -0.58 2.67
CA LYS A 281 13.82 -1.36 2.27
C LYS A 281 12.96 -1.75 3.48
N ILE A 282 13.58 -2.21 4.56
CA ILE A 282 12.89 -2.53 5.83
C ILE A 282 12.20 -1.28 6.38
N PHE A 283 12.88 -0.12 6.37
CA PHE A 283 12.31 1.14 6.85
C PHE A 283 11.06 1.52 6.06
N TRP A 284 11.11 1.54 4.73
CA TRP A 284 9.94 1.88 3.92
C TRP A 284 8.80 0.87 4.08
N ARG A 285 9.11 -0.43 4.24
CA ARG A 285 8.09 -1.46 4.51
C ARG A 285 7.42 -1.29 5.88
N LYS A 286 8.17 -0.93 6.94
CA LYS A 286 7.64 -0.81 8.31
C LYS A 286 7.08 0.58 8.65
N LYS A 287 7.62 1.63 8.04
CA LYS A 287 7.40 3.04 8.42
C LYS A 287 6.98 3.92 7.23
N GLY A 288 6.96 3.41 6.00
CA GLY A 288 6.57 4.18 4.82
C GLY A 288 5.15 4.75 4.91
N TRP A 289 4.21 3.99 5.49
CA TRP A 289 2.83 4.47 5.69
C TRP A 289 2.77 5.68 6.63
N ILE A 290 3.63 5.74 7.65
CA ILE A 290 3.72 6.89 8.57
C ILE A 290 4.22 8.12 7.81
N VAL A 291 5.27 7.94 6.99
CA VAL A 291 5.81 9.02 6.15
C VAL A 291 4.73 9.56 5.20
N ILE A 292 3.99 8.68 4.52
CA ILE A 292 2.90 9.07 3.61
C ILE A 292 1.81 9.85 4.36
N THR A 293 1.41 9.38 5.55
CA THR A 293 0.38 10.04 6.36
C THR A 293 0.81 11.44 6.78
N VAL A 294 2.06 11.61 7.24
CA VAL A 294 2.60 12.93 7.62
C VAL A 294 2.61 13.88 6.43
N VAL A 295 3.07 13.41 5.26
CA VAL A 295 3.10 14.23 4.04
C VAL A 295 1.69 14.65 3.62
N LEU A 296 0.71 13.73 3.64
CA LEU A 296 -0.68 14.04 3.31
C LEU A 296 -1.31 15.03 4.30
N SER A 297 -1.06 14.87 5.60
CA SER A 297 -1.56 15.81 6.62
C SER A 297 -1.00 17.22 6.44
N ILE A 298 0.31 17.34 6.19
CA ILE A 298 0.94 18.64 5.91
C ILE A 298 0.36 19.24 4.62
N GLY A 299 0.17 18.43 3.57
CA GLY A 299 -0.45 18.86 2.32
C GLY A 299 -1.89 19.34 2.51
N ALA A 300 -2.70 18.62 3.29
CA ALA A 300 -4.08 19.00 3.59
C ALA A 300 -4.16 20.30 4.39
N LEU A 301 -3.29 20.49 5.38
CA LEU A 301 -3.17 21.75 6.13
C LEU A 301 -2.81 22.91 5.22
N ALA A 302 -1.80 22.75 4.36
CA ALA A 302 -1.38 23.77 3.40
C ALA A 302 -2.50 24.11 2.40
N TRP A 303 -3.26 23.11 1.94
CA TRP A 303 -4.41 23.32 1.06
C TRP A 303 -5.52 24.12 1.74
N PHE A 304 -5.88 23.75 2.97
CA PHE A 304 -6.94 24.42 3.72
C PHE A 304 -6.61 25.89 3.98
N THR A 305 -5.38 26.20 4.41
CA THR A 305 -4.96 27.59 4.64
C THR A 305 -4.97 28.41 3.36
N THR A 306 -4.47 27.87 2.25
CA THR A 306 -4.43 28.56 0.95
C THR A 306 -5.85 28.85 0.42
N SER A 307 -6.76 27.88 0.51
CA SER A 307 -8.15 28.05 0.05
C SER A 307 -8.90 29.14 0.83
N ARG A 308 -8.70 29.23 2.15
CA ARG A 308 -9.32 30.27 3.00
C ARG A 308 -8.79 31.66 2.70
N ILE A 309 -7.49 31.77 2.43
CA ILE A 309 -6.87 33.04 2.03
C ILE A 309 -7.40 33.48 0.67
N GLN A 310 -7.50 32.58 -0.31
CA GLN A 310 -8.06 32.90 -1.63
C GLN A 310 -9.51 33.37 -1.53
N LEU A 311 -10.36 32.65 -0.79
CA LEU A 311 -11.77 33.03 -0.62
C LEU A 311 -11.92 34.42 0.01
N ALA A 312 -11.09 34.74 1.00
CA ALA A 312 -11.10 36.04 1.68
C ALA A 312 -10.58 37.22 0.83
N LEU A 313 -9.87 36.93 -0.27
CA LEU A 313 -9.32 37.92 -1.20
C LEU A 313 -10.16 38.10 -2.46
N THR A 314 -11.13 37.21 -2.72
CA THR A 314 -12.06 37.36 -3.85
C THR A 314 -12.87 38.65 -3.71
N PRO A 315 -12.91 39.53 -4.73
CA PRO A 315 -13.78 40.70 -4.72
C PRO A 315 -15.26 40.27 -4.69
N PRO A 316 -16.13 40.98 -3.96
CA PRO A 316 -17.58 40.77 -4.05
C PRO A 316 -18.07 41.13 -5.46
N TYR A 317 -19.23 40.64 -5.87
CA TYR A 317 -19.78 40.95 -7.20
C TYR A 317 -20.15 42.43 -7.36
N THR A 318 -20.31 43.16 -6.24
CA THR A 318 -20.51 44.62 -6.18
C THR A 318 -19.23 45.41 -6.45
N ALA A 319 -18.07 44.74 -6.55
CA ALA A 319 -16.81 45.40 -6.85
C ALA A 319 -16.86 46.04 -8.24
N GLY A 320 -16.69 47.37 -8.29
CA GLY A 320 -16.77 48.18 -9.50
C GLY A 320 -18.11 48.89 -9.72
N MET A 321 -19.11 48.63 -8.87
CA MET A 321 -20.38 49.38 -8.90
C MET A 321 -20.24 50.78 -8.28
N GLY A 322 -21.07 51.72 -8.74
CA GLY A 322 -21.17 53.06 -8.15
C GLY A 322 -21.93 53.07 -6.81
N GLN A 323 -21.82 54.14 -6.03
CA GLN A 323 -22.42 54.22 -4.68
C GLN A 323 -23.94 53.99 -4.66
N VAL A 324 -24.68 54.56 -5.63
CA VAL A 324 -26.13 54.36 -5.75
C VAL A 324 -26.47 52.89 -6.09
N GLN A 325 -25.72 52.29 -7.02
CA GLN A 325 -25.91 50.89 -7.42
C GLN A 325 -25.68 49.92 -6.26
N VAL A 326 -24.71 50.20 -5.38
CA VAL A 326 -24.47 49.36 -4.19
C VAL A 326 -25.69 49.37 -3.24
N ILE A 327 -26.37 50.51 -3.10
CA ILE A 327 -27.61 50.65 -2.30
C ILE A 327 -28.79 49.96 -3.01
N GLU A 328 -28.91 50.11 -4.34
CA GLU A 328 -29.93 49.39 -5.12
C GLU A 328 -29.77 47.87 -4.98
N GLU A 329 -28.54 47.36 -5.06
CA GLU A 329 -28.26 45.93 -4.90
C GLU A 329 -28.53 45.42 -3.48
N TYR A 330 -28.38 46.28 -2.46
CA TYR A 330 -28.78 45.96 -1.10
C TYR A 330 -30.30 45.72 -1.02
N TYR A 331 -31.13 46.61 -1.60
CA TYR A 331 -32.58 46.42 -1.65
C TYR A 331 -33.01 45.28 -2.58
N ALA A 332 -32.28 45.05 -3.68
CA ALA A 332 -32.50 43.90 -4.54
C ALA A 332 -32.23 42.58 -3.79
N GLY A 333 -31.20 42.54 -2.94
CA GLY A 333 -30.94 41.43 -2.03
C GLY A 333 -32.07 41.25 -1.01
N GLN A 334 -32.57 42.34 -0.42
CA GLN A 334 -33.72 42.30 0.49
C GLN A 334 -34.98 41.73 -0.19
N ASN A 335 -35.31 42.23 -1.37
CA ASN A 335 -36.46 41.79 -2.15
C ASN A 335 -36.31 40.34 -2.65
N ALA A 336 -35.10 39.85 -2.87
CA ALA A 336 -34.85 38.45 -3.23
C ALA A 336 -34.78 37.50 -2.02
N LEU A 337 -34.84 38.03 -0.79
CA LEU A 337 -34.50 37.35 0.46
C LEU A 337 -33.12 36.69 0.42
N ASP A 338 -32.14 37.35 -0.22
CA ASP A 338 -30.78 36.87 -0.37
C ASP A 338 -29.82 37.65 0.53
N LEU A 339 -29.58 37.10 1.73
CA LEU A 339 -28.69 37.71 2.71
C LEU A 339 -27.25 37.82 2.21
N GLN A 340 -26.76 36.86 1.41
CA GLN A 340 -25.40 36.93 0.86
C GLN A 340 -25.27 38.10 -0.11
N LYS A 341 -26.32 38.32 -0.92
CA LYS A 341 -26.39 39.45 -1.84
C LYS A 341 -26.42 40.79 -1.11
N MET A 342 -27.16 40.87 0.00
CA MET A 342 -27.18 42.05 0.87
C MET A 342 -25.82 42.30 1.54
N GLU A 343 -25.19 41.27 2.11
CA GLU A 343 -23.89 41.37 2.79
C GLU A 343 -22.76 41.76 1.84
N ALA A 344 -22.84 41.40 0.56
CA ALA A 344 -21.87 41.81 -0.44
C ALA A 344 -21.85 43.33 -0.71
N SER A 345 -22.93 44.06 -0.39
CA SER A 345 -22.99 45.52 -0.46
C SER A 345 -22.45 46.20 0.81
N LEU A 346 -22.22 45.46 1.89
CA LEU A 346 -21.84 46.00 3.20
C LEU A 346 -20.33 45.90 3.45
N ALA A 347 -19.78 46.88 4.15
CA ALA A 347 -18.43 46.78 4.67
C ALA A 347 -18.36 45.73 5.78
N LYS A 348 -17.18 45.13 5.95
CA LYS A 348 -16.98 44.10 6.97
C LYS A 348 -17.29 44.64 8.37
N GLY A 349 -18.30 44.05 9.03
CA GLY A 349 -18.70 44.40 10.40
C GLY A 349 -19.82 45.44 10.47
N THR A 350 -20.32 45.95 9.33
CA THR A 350 -21.49 46.83 9.29
C THR A 350 -22.76 46.06 9.66
N LYS A 351 -23.59 46.66 10.52
CA LYS A 351 -24.84 46.05 10.99
C LYS A 351 -25.93 46.17 9.92
N ASN A 352 -26.49 45.02 9.51
CA ASN A 352 -27.67 44.99 8.64
C ASN A 352 -28.95 45.00 9.49
N PRO A 353 -29.77 46.07 9.46
CA PRO A 353 -30.94 46.22 10.33
C PRO A 353 -32.06 45.22 10.03
N VAL A 354 -32.15 44.67 8.82
CA VAL A 354 -33.21 43.73 8.41
C VAL A 354 -32.71 42.29 8.24
N SER A 355 -31.45 42.01 8.61
CA SER A 355 -30.82 40.68 8.49
C SER A 355 -31.65 39.55 9.10
N MET A 356 -32.14 39.74 10.33
CA MET A 356 -32.95 38.74 11.03
C MET A 356 -34.30 38.50 10.33
N GLU A 357 -34.96 39.56 9.87
CA GLU A 357 -36.24 39.44 9.19
C GLU A 357 -36.10 38.70 7.85
N VAL A 358 -35.12 39.11 7.03
CA VAL A 358 -34.82 38.46 5.75
C VAL A 358 -34.45 37.00 5.94
N THR A 359 -33.67 36.67 6.98
CA THR A 359 -33.31 35.28 7.31
C THR A 359 -34.53 34.45 7.67
N ASN A 360 -35.42 34.98 8.52
CA ASN A 360 -36.62 34.28 8.95
C ASN A 360 -37.58 34.02 7.77
N LEU A 361 -37.76 35.01 6.91
CA LEU A 361 -38.59 34.89 5.70
C LEU A 361 -37.97 33.93 4.68
N PHE A 362 -36.64 33.96 4.51
CA PHE A 362 -35.93 33.02 3.63
C PHE A 362 -36.09 31.57 4.10
N VAL A 363 -35.90 31.30 5.39
CA VAL A 363 -36.07 29.96 5.98
C VAL A 363 -37.52 29.49 5.82
N THR A 364 -38.48 30.39 6.04
CA THR A 364 -39.91 30.10 5.81
C THR A 364 -40.17 29.75 4.34
N ARG A 365 -39.63 30.53 3.40
CA ARG A 365 -39.73 30.25 1.95
C ARG A 365 -39.14 28.90 1.58
N GLN A 366 -37.92 28.58 2.05
CA GLN A 366 -37.25 27.31 1.76
C GLN A 366 -38.02 26.10 2.34
N THR A 367 -38.51 26.23 3.57
CA THR A 367 -39.29 25.18 4.24
C THR A 367 -40.56 24.88 3.44
N ARG A 368 -41.30 25.92 3.05
CA ARG A 368 -42.55 25.76 2.29
C ARG A 368 -42.29 25.31 0.85
N GLN A 369 -41.21 25.75 0.22
CA GLN A 369 -40.80 25.20 -1.07
C GLN A 369 -40.49 23.70 -0.99
N ALA A 370 -39.87 23.23 0.09
CA ALA A 370 -39.55 21.82 0.28
C ALA A 370 -40.80 20.95 0.56
N TYR A 371 -41.75 21.41 1.39
CA TYR A 371 -42.94 20.63 1.76
C TYR A 371 -44.12 20.80 0.80
N GLU A 372 -44.33 22.01 0.30
CA GLU A 372 -45.51 22.37 -0.49
C GLU A 372 -45.18 22.53 -1.99
N GLY A 373 -43.90 22.61 -2.36
CA GLY A 373 -43.45 22.80 -3.75
C GLY A 373 -43.67 24.22 -4.30
N ILE A 374 -43.95 25.20 -3.44
CA ILE A 374 -44.31 26.57 -3.84
C ILE A 374 -43.18 27.57 -3.56
N ASN A 375 -43.00 28.56 -4.44
CA ASN A 375 -42.27 29.77 -4.08
C ASN A 375 -43.23 30.68 -3.32
N SER A 376 -43.10 30.72 -2.00
CA SER A 376 -44.06 31.42 -1.14
C SER A 376 -43.88 32.94 -1.10
N GLN A 377 -42.90 33.50 -1.82
CA GLN A 377 -42.64 34.94 -1.82
C GLN A 377 -43.06 35.58 -3.14
N VAL A 378 -43.73 36.73 -3.05
CA VAL A 378 -44.01 37.63 -4.16
C VAL A 378 -43.22 38.93 -3.99
N ASP A 379 -42.56 39.37 -5.07
CA ASP A 379 -41.85 40.66 -5.12
C ASP A 379 -42.86 41.80 -5.34
N PRO A 380 -42.88 42.85 -4.50
CA PRO A 380 -43.76 44.00 -4.63
C PRO A 380 -43.69 44.72 -5.98
N ASN A 381 -42.50 44.88 -6.56
CA ASN A 381 -42.32 45.57 -7.85
C ASN A 381 -43.00 44.78 -8.98
N ARG A 382 -42.87 43.45 -8.92
CA ARG A 382 -43.52 42.55 -9.87
C ARG A 382 -45.05 42.59 -9.69
N TRP A 383 -45.52 42.49 -8.46
CA TRP A 383 -46.96 42.51 -8.15
C TRP A 383 -47.64 43.82 -8.56
N LEU A 384 -46.97 44.96 -8.35
CA LEU A 384 -47.45 46.27 -8.78
C LEU A 384 -47.50 46.38 -10.31
N SER A 385 -46.45 45.93 -11.02
CA SER A 385 -46.40 45.99 -12.49
C SER A 385 -47.39 45.05 -13.19
N GLU A 386 -47.75 43.93 -12.55
CA GLU A 386 -48.77 43.00 -13.03
C GLU A 386 -50.22 43.48 -12.74
N GLY A 387 -50.40 44.68 -12.17
CA GLY A 387 -51.72 45.25 -11.90
C GLY A 387 -52.38 44.73 -10.62
N LYS A 388 -51.58 44.28 -9.64
CA LYS A 388 -52.03 43.79 -8.33
C LYS A 388 -52.97 42.56 -8.40
N PRO A 389 -52.55 41.45 -9.04
CA PRO A 389 -53.36 40.24 -9.11
C PRO A 389 -53.60 39.63 -7.72
N PRO A 390 -54.65 38.79 -7.56
CA PRO A 390 -54.84 38.00 -6.34
C PRO A 390 -53.62 37.15 -5.99
N LEU A 391 -53.29 37.05 -4.71
CA LEU A 391 -52.17 36.25 -4.23
C LEU A 391 -52.56 34.77 -4.17
N VAL A 392 -51.64 33.87 -4.52
CA VAL A 392 -51.87 32.43 -4.34
C VAL A 392 -51.92 32.13 -2.84
N GLU A 393 -52.87 31.30 -2.40
CA GLU A 393 -52.95 30.87 -1.00
C GLU A 393 -51.59 30.36 -0.50
N GLY A 394 -51.15 30.90 0.63
CA GLY A 394 -49.86 30.56 1.19
C GLY A 394 -48.67 31.35 0.64
N THR A 395 -48.87 32.35 -0.21
CA THR A 395 -47.79 33.29 -0.56
C THR A 395 -47.83 34.53 0.34
N PHE A 396 -46.72 35.26 0.42
CA PHE A 396 -46.62 36.55 1.11
C PHE A 396 -45.93 37.57 0.21
N LEU A 397 -46.36 38.83 0.32
CA LEU A 397 -45.76 39.97 -0.37
C LEU A 397 -44.72 40.62 0.56
N TYR A 398 -43.44 40.60 0.18
CA TYR A 398 -42.38 41.19 0.99
C TYR A 398 -41.30 41.84 0.14
N GLY A 399 -40.96 43.08 0.49
CA GLY A 399 -39.88 43.84 -0.13
C GLY A 399 -40.17 45.34 -0.17
N VAL A 400 -39.27 46.11 -0.77
CA VAL A 400 -39.38 47.55 -0.98
C VAL A 400 -39.68 47.83 -2.45
N ALA A 401 -40.70 48.63 -2.71
CA ALA A 401 -41.01 49.20 -4.02
C ALA A 401 -40.91 50.72 -4.00
N ASP A 402 -41.00 51.34 -5.19
CA ASP A 402 -40.94 52.79 -5.37
C ASP A 402 -39.68 53.42 -4.73
N LEU A 403 -38.56 52.73 -4.88
CA LEU A 403 -37.29 53.13 -4.28
C LEU A 403 -36.71 54.34 -5.01
N GLU A 404 -36.54 55.43 -4.27
CA GLU A 404 -35.84 56.64 -4.71
C GLU A 404 -34.63 56.88 -3.82
N ILE A 405 -33.45 57.07 -4.43
CA ILE A 405 -32.19 57.32 -3.72
C ILE A 405 -31.70 58.73 -4.08
N ALA A 406 -31.61 59.59 -3.07
CA ALA A 406 -31.11 60.96 -3.20
C ALA A 406 -29.79 61.12 -2.44
N ALA A 407 -28.77 61.72 -3.07
CA ALA A 407 -27.53 62.07 -2.40
C ALA A 407 -27.75 63.25 -1.43
N LEU A 408 -27.37 63.08 -0.17
CA LEU A 408 -27.34 64.16 0.82
C LEU A 408 -25.98 64.86 0.83
N ASP A 409 -24.90 64.09 0.68
CA ASP A 409 -23.52 64.56 0.50
C ASP A 409 -22.72 63.56 -0.36
N ALA A 410 -21.39 63.68 -0.41
CA ALA A 410 -20.52 62.84 -1.24
C ALA A 410 -20.48 61.34 -0.82
N THR A 411 -20.86 61.03 0.40
CA THR A 411 -20.79 59.68 1.01
C THR A 411 -22.12 59.24 1.62
N THR A 412 -23.10 60.13 1.75
CA THR A 412 -24.35 59.89 2.45
C THR A 412 -25.52 59.99 1.50
N PHE A 413 -26.39 58.99 1.53
CA PHE A 413 -27.56 58.87 0.66
C PHE A 413 -28.81 58.64 1.50
N MET A 414 -29.93 59.22 1.08
CA MET A 414 -31.26 58.96 1.62
C MET A 414 -32.02 58.07 0.63
N ALA A 415 -32.38 56.87 1.07
CA ALA A 415 -33.29 55.99 0.35
C ALA A 415 -34.70 56.15 0.92
N THR A 416 -35.67 56.44 0.06
CA THR A 416 -37.10 56.47 0.40
C THR A 416 -37.81 55.42 -0.43
N GLY A 417 -38.69 54.63 0.20
CA GLY A 417 -39.48 53.63 -0.52
C GLY A 417 -40.68 53.15 0.28
N THR A 418 -41.47 52.30 -0.34
CA THR A 418 -42.64 51.66 0.26
C THR A 418 -42.30 50.21 0.59
N LEU A 419 -42.21 49.89 1.88
CA LEU A 419 -42.04 48.53 2.36
C LEU A 419 -43.41 47.83 2.40
N PHE A 420 -43.48 46.68 1.75
CA PHE A 420 -44.58 45.73 1.86
C PHE A 420 -44.12 44.59 2.77
N THR A 421 -44.93 44.27 3.77
CA THR A 421 -44.61 43.19 4.71
C THR A 421 -45.87 42.46 5.18
N PRO A 422 -45.80 41.14 5.42
CA PRO A 422 -46.92 40.38 5.99
C PRO A 422 -47.09 40.61 7.50
N TYR A 423 -46.25 41.41 8.14
CA TYR A 423 -46.26 41.65 9.58
C TYR A 423 -46.51 43.13 9.91
N SER A 424 -47.26 43.38 10.99
CA SER A 424 -47.37 44.73 11.55
C SER A 424 -46.16 45.05 12.43
N TYR A 425 -45.60 46.25 12.27
CA TYR A 425 -44.60 46.82 13.17
C TYR A 425 -45.20 47.72 14.27
N THR A 426 -46.52 47.88 14.28
CA THR A 426 -47.27 48.67 15.27
C THR A 426 -48.31 47.80 15.98
N ASP A 427 -48.41 47.93 17.32
CA ASP A 427 -49.39 47.19 18.14
C ASP A 427 -50.83 47.72 17.99
N GLU A 428 -51.01 48.84 17.28
CA GLU A 428 -52.31 49.47 17.06
C GLU A 428 -53.06 48.84 15.87
N GLY A 429 -53.98 47.92 16.19
CA GLY A 429 -55.20 47.75 15.41
C GLY A 429 -55.19 46.73 14.26
N VAL A 430 -54.81 45.48 14.51
CA VAL A 430 -55.33 44.37 13.69
C VAL A 430 -56.81 44.18 14.04
N GLN A 431 -57.72 44.88 13.36
CA GLN A 431 -59.15 44.56 13.45
C GLN A 431 -59.36 43.18 12.84
N GLN A 432 -59.44 42.12 13.64
CA GLN A 432 -59.83 40.79 13.15
C GLN A 432 -61.36 40.70 13.06
N GLN A 433 -61.97 41.28 12.02
CA GLN A 433 -63.36 40.95 11.67
C GLN A 433 -63.52 40.81 10.15
N GLY A 434 -63.64 39.55 9.70
CA GLY A 434 -64.33 39.19 8.44
C GLY A 434 -63.61 39.48 7.12
N PHE A 435 -62.32 39.19 7.00
CA PHE A 435 -61.58 39.37 5.74
C PHE A 435 -61.54 38.09 4.88
N GLU A 436 -61.78 38.23 3.58
CA GLU A 436 -61.65 37.18 2.55
C GLU A 436 -60.25 37.12 1.89
N GLY A 437 -59.22 37.78 2.46
CA GLY A 437 -57.87 37.92 1.85
C GLY A 437 -56.70 37.89 2.84
N ILE A 438 -55.46 38.06 2.33
CA ILE A 438 -54.22 38.12 3.13
C ILE A 438 -53.92 39.60 3.48
N PRO A 439 -53.75 39.96 4.76
CA PRO A 439 -53.39 41.32 5.14
C PRO A 439 -51.93 41.60 4.81
N ILE A 440 -51.68 42.69 4.08
CA ILE A 440 -50.35 43.23 3.78
C ILE A 440 -50.24 44.64 4.36
N PHE A 441 -49.21 44.88 5.16
CA PHE A 441 -48.96 46.17 5.77
C PHE A 441 -47.97 46.96 4.92
N LEU A 442 -48.29 48.23 4.67
CA LEU A 442 -47.47 49.15 3.89
C LEU A 442 -46.88 50.20 4.82
N TYR A 443 -45.56 50.35 4.76
CA TYR A 443 -44.82 51.37 5.49
C TYR A 443 -44.02 52.24 4.53
N LYS A 444 -44.06 53.56 4.71
CA LYS A 444 -43.09 54.46 4.09
C LYS A 444 -41.80 54.38 4.92
N ILE A 445 -40.73 53.93 4.28
CA ILE A 445 -39.42 53.84 4.91
C ILE A 445 -38.51 54.94 4.39
N GLN A 446 -37.76 55.55 5.30
CA GLN A 446 -36.65 56.44 4.99
C GLN A 446 -35.41 55.96 5.73
N GLN A 447 -34.38 55.60 4.96
CA GLN A 447 -33.14 55.05 5.48
C GLN A 447 -31.97 55.84 4.95
N GLN A 448 -31.07 56.23 5.84
CA GLN A 448 -29.82 56.90 5.50
C GLN A 448 -28.71 55.85 5.41
N PHE A 449 -27.97 55.88 4.29
CA PHE A 449 -26.83 55.03 4.02
C PHE A 449 -25.56 55.87 3.98
N SER A 450 -24.50 55.40 4.63
CA SER A 450 -23.13 55.88 4.41
C SER A 450 -22.40 54.88 3.51
N VAL A 451 -21.85 55.36 2.40
CA VAL A 451 -21.16 54.55 1.39
C VAL A 451 -19.79 55.14 1.11
N GLU A 452 -18.75 54.38 1.42
CA GLU A 452 -17.35 54.80 1.32
C GLU A 452 -16.54 53.83 0.46
N MET A 453 -15.41 54.30 -0.06
CA MET A 453 -14.45 53.45 -0.75
C MET A 453 -13.70 52.60 0.28
N GLY A 454 -13.93 51.28 0.27
CA GLY A 454 -13.23 50.34 1.13
C GLY A 454 -11.73 50.27 0.85
N LYS A 455 -10.96 49.73 1.80
CA LYS A 455 -9.49 49.58 1.68
C LYS A 455 -9.04 48.73 0.48
N ARG A 456 -9.96 48.00 -0.13
CA ARG A 456 -9.73 47.09 -1.25
C ARG A 456 -10.09 47.70 -2.62
N GLY A 457 -10.56 48.95 -2.65
CA GLY A 457 -10.76 49.72 -3.89
C GLY A 457 -12.15 49.62 -4.53
N TRP A 458 -13.17 49.22 -3.77
CA TRP A 458 -14.58 49.27 -4.19
C TRP A 458 -15.45 49.93 -3.12
N TYR A 459 -16.62 50.44 -3.53
CA TYR A 459 -17.57 51.08 -2.62
C TYR A 459 -18.31 50.05 -1.77
N GLU A 460 -18.47 50.34 -0.49
CA GLU A 460 -19.16 49.49 0.49
C GLU A 460 -20.04 50.38 1.39
N ILE A 461 -21.22 49.88 1.78
CA ILE A 461 -22.08 50.55 2.78
C ILE A 461 -21.42 50.36 4.15
N THR A 462 -21.04 51.45 4.80
CA THR A 462 -20.37 51.44 6.11
C THR A 462 -21.34 51.60 7.28
N ASP A 463 -22.49 52.26 7.07
CA ASP A 463 -23.52 52.49 8.09
C ASP A 463 -24.93 52.56 7.47
N ILE A 464 -25.94 52.09 8.20
CA ILE A 464 -27.36 52.16 7.82
C ILE A 464 -28.16 52.64 9.03
N LYS A 465 -28.86 53.78 8.87
CA LYS A 465 -29.71 54.37 9.91
C LYS A 465 -31.15 54.47 9.44
N ALA A 466 -32.07 53.90 10.22
CA ALA A 466 -33.50 54.15 10.02
C ALA A 466 -33.83 55.58 10.46
N VAL A 467 -34.32 56.39 9.54
CA VAL A 467 -34.68 57.80 9.79
C VAL A 467 -36.16 57.92 10.10
N ASN A 468 -37.00 57.23 9.31
CA ASN A 468 -38.44 57.19 9.53
C ASN A 468 -39.04 55.85 9.04
N VAL A 469 -40.04 55.36 9.76
CA VAL A 469 -40.89 54.23 9.36
C VAL A 469 -42.31 54.62 9.72
N GLU A 470 -43.09 54.99 8.71
CA GLU A 470 -44.44 55.52 8.87
C GLU A 470 -45.45 54.53 8.30
N PHE A 471 -46.44 54.13 9.10
CA PHE A 471 -47.54 53.28 8.63
C PHE A 471 -48.39 54.04 7.61
N LEU A 472 -48.57 53.46 6.42
CA LEU A 472 -49.40 54.05 5.37
C LEU A 472 -50.81 53.48 5.42
N GLN A 473 -50.92 52.16 5.24
CA GLN A 473 -52.20 51.45 5.18
C GLN A 473 -52.01 49.94 5.32
N GLN A 474 -53.10 49.25 5.64
CA GLN A 474 -53.24 47.81 5.46
C GLN A 474 -54.04 47.54 4.17
N LEU A 475 -53.56 46.60 3.36
CA LEU A 475 -54.27 46.10 2.18
C LEU A 475 -54.72 44.67 2.44
N ASP A 476 -56.00 44.39 2.21
CA ASP A 476 -56.50 43.01 2.20
C ASP A 476 -56.51 42.50 0.77
N VAL A 477 -55.49 41.71 0.43
CA VAL A 477 -55.28 41.24 -0.95
C VAL A 477 -56.07 39.94 -1.13
N PRO A 478 -56.99 39.84 -2.12
CA PRO A 478 -57.74 38.63 -2.38
C PRO A 478 -56.83 37.44 -2.64
N THR A 479 -57.26 36.25 -2.22
CA THR A 479 -56.54 35.00 -2.50
C THR A 479 -57.18 34.20 -3.62
N GLN A 480 -56.35 33.46 -4.36
CA GLN A 480 -56.80 32.44 -5.30
C GLN A 480 -56.39 31.04 -4.81
N LYS A 481 -57.34 30.10 -4.86
CA LYS A 481 -57.13 28.71 -4.46
C LYS A 481 -56.09 28.03 -5.34
N ARG A 482 -55.31 27.14 -4.72
CA ARG A 482 -54.40 26.23 -5.40
C ARG A 482 -55.21 25.22 -6.23
N PHE A 483 -54.87 25.08 -7.52
CA PHE A 483 -55.38 24.00 -8.37
C PHE A 483 -54.62 22.70 -8.15
#